data_AF-A0A2M7EDZ3-F1
#
_entry.id   AF-A0A2M7EDZ3-F1
#
_cell.length_a   1.000
_cell.length_b   1.000
_cell.length_c   1.000
_cell.angle_alpha   90.00
_cell.angle_beta   90.00
_cell.angle_gamma   90.00
#
_symmetry.space_group_name_H-M   'P 1'
#
loop_
_entity.id
_entity.type
_entity.pdbx_description
1 polymer ?
#
loop_
_entity_poly.entity_id
_entity_poly.type
_entity_poly.pdbx_seq_one_letter_code
_entity_poly.pdbx_strand_id
1 'polypeptide(L)'
;MKNNILKKVYFQNANDRNLEDFTNRFLSSGLLWIYIALNPKRKWDSVFEKLNKKNKPLFISQYNTAFLFTKTYRELSKLFLGREIILKNIFLPHSAENFPENFVKHHRADELRWKEALELTS
;
A
#
# COMPACT_ATOMS: atom_id res chain seq x y z
N MET A 1 -14.74 1.62 13.00
CA MET A 1 -15.64 0.87 12.10
C MET A 1 -15.18 0.83 10.64
N LYS A 2 -14.66 1.92 10.05
CA LYS A 2 -14.41 2.01 8.59
C LYS A 2 -13.21 1.19 8.06
N ASN A 3 -12.11 1.10 8.81
CA ASN A 3 -11.04 0.12 8.52
C ASN A 3 -11.53 -1.34 8.45
N ASN A 4 -12.63 -1.68 9.15
CA ASN A 4 -13.20 -3.03 9.02
C ASN A 4 -13.88 -3.24 7.67
N ILE A 5 -14.38 -2.19 7.01
CA ILE A 5 -15.04 -2.31 5.70
C ILE A 5 -14.00 -2.57 4.63
N LEU A 6 -12.90 -1.81 4.59
CA LEU A 6 -11.79 -2.11 3.68
C LEU A 6 -11.27 -3.53 3.89
N LYS A 7 -11.04 -3.93 5.14
CA LYS A 7 -10.59 -5.30 5.46
C LYS A 7 -11.63 -6.35 5.08
N LYS A 8 -12.93 -6.04 5.17
CA LYS A 8 -14.00 -6.95 4.71
C LYS A 8 -14.00 -7.10 3.20
N VAL A 9 -13.93 -6.00 2.44
CA VAL A 9 -14.02 -5.97 0.98
C VAL A 9 -12.76 -6.55 0.33
N TYR A 10 -11.59 -6.08 0.74
CA TYR A 10 -10.31 -6.40 0.09
C TYR A 10 -9.57 -7.57 0.74
N PHE A 11 -9.80 -7.83 2.03
CA PHE A 11 -8.96 -8.74 2.81
C PHE A 11 -9.75 -9.77 3.63
N GLN A 12 -11.03 -9.99 3.33
CA GLN A 12 -11.87 -11.03 3.96
C GLN A 12 -11.81 -11.03 5.52
N ASN A 13 -11.77 -9.85 6.13
CA ASN A 13 -11.59 -9.66 7.58
C ASN A 13 -10.31 -10.32 8.15
N ALA A 14 -9.29 -10.52 7.34
CA ALA A 14 -8.06 -11.17 7.78
C ALA A 14 -7.41 -10.43 8.95
N ASN A 15 -6.89 -11.22 9.89
CA ASN A 15 -6.16 -10.72 11.02
C ASN A 15 -4.80 -10.17 10.55
N ASP A 16 -4.52 -8.92 10.89
CA ASP A 16 -3.30 -8.17 10.54
C ASP A 16 -2.37 -7.96 11.75
N ARG A 17 -2.64 -8.64 12.88
CA ARG A 17 -1.75 -8.65 14.05
C ARG A 17 -0.42 -9.30 13.71
N ASN A 18 -0.45 -10.44 13.00
CA ASN A 18 0.73 -10.99 12.37
C ASN A 18 0.85 -10.44 10.94
N LEU A 19 1.64 -9.37 10.81
CA LEU A 19 1.81 -8.66 9.55
C LEU A 19 2.53 -9.51 8.49
N GLU A 20 3.35 -10.48 8.90
CA GLU A 20 4.05 -11.40 8.00
C GLU A 20 3.08 -12.39 7.36
N ASP A 21 2.26 -13.07 8.17
CA ASP A 21 1.23 -13.99 7.67
C ASP A 21 0.22 -13.26 6.78
N PHE A 22 -0.21 -12.06 7.20
CA PHE A 22 -1.09 -11.22 6.41
C PHE A 22 -0.47 -10.88 5.05
N THR A 23 0.81 -10.48 5.06
CA THR A 23 1.54 -10.17 3.83
C THR A 23 1.64 -11.40 2.93
N ASN A 24 2.08 -12.55 3.45
CA ASN A 24 2.20 -13.78 2.67
C ASN A 24 0.87 -14.21 2.05
N ARG A 25 -0.25 -14.02 2.76
CA ARG A 25 -1.59 -14.37 2.27
C ARG A 25 -2.04 -13.48 1.09
N PHE A 26 -1.73 -12.19 1.12
CA PHE A 26 -2.26 -11.22 0.13
C PHE A 26 -1.23 -10.71 -0.86
N LEU A 27 0.01 -11.17 -0.79
CA LEU A 27 1.07 -10.72 -1.69
C LEU A 27 0.72 -10.99 -3.16
N SER A 28 0.19 -12.17 -3.45
CA SER A 28 -0.21 -12.60 -4.80
C SER A 28 -1.54 -12.02 -5.27
N SER A 29 -2.34 -11.38 -4.40
CA SER A 29 -3.63 -10.81 -4.80
C SER A 29 -3.48 -9.54 -5.63
N GLY A 30 -2.30 -8.90 -5.58
CA GLY A 30 -2.07 -7.61 -6.23
C GLY A 30 -2.74 -6.42 -5.52
N LEU A 31 -3.35 -6.64 -4.34
CA LEU A 31 -4.10 -5.61 -3.60
C LEU A 31 -3.40 -5.19 -2.30
N LEU A 32 -2.30 -5.85 -1.94
CA LEU A 32 -1.56 -5.57 -0.71
C LEU A 32 -1.06 -4.12 -0.66
N TRP A 33 -0.73 -3.52 -1.81
CA TRP A 33 -0.28 -2.13 -1.88
C TRP A 33 -1.27 -1.12 -1.27
N ILE A 34 -2.59 -1.36 -1.39
CA ILE A 34 -3.63 -0.51 -0.79
C ILE A 34 -3.48 -0.53 0.73
N TYR A 35 -3.30 -1.73 1.29
CA TYR A 35 -3.15 -1.90 2.73
C TYR A 35 -1.84 -1.30 3.24
N ILE A 36 -0.74 -1.44 2.48
CA ILE A 36 0.55 -0.79 2.79
C ILE A 36 0.38 0.73 2.82
N ALA A 37 -0.22 1.32 1.77
CA ALA A 37 -0.45 2.74 1.65
C ALA A 37 -1.25 3.30 2.83
N LEU A 38 -2.35 2.63 3.22
CA LEU A 38 -3.22 3.10 4.30
C LEU A 38 -2.66 2.85 5.71
N ASN A 39 -1.60 2.05 5.85
CA ASN A 39 -0.97 1.71 7.13
C ASN A 39 0.53 2.06 7.15
N PRO A 40 0.91 3.33 6.91
CA PRO A 40 2.31 3.72 6.76
C PRO A 40 3.12 3.59 8.07
N LYS A 41 2.45 3.55 9.22
CA LYS A 41 3.09 3.43 10.55
C LYS A 41 3.55 2.00 10.88
N ARG A 42 3.21 1.00 10.06
CA ARG A 42 3.64 -0.39 10.27
C ARG A 42 5.12 -0.55 9.89
N LYS A 43 5.78 -1.54 10.50
CA LYS A 43 7.20 -1.83 10.30
C LYS A 43 7.43 -2.65 9.03
N TRP A 44 7.19 -2.06 7.86
CA TRP A 44 7.28 -2.75 6.56
C TRP A 44 8.69 -3.25 6.24
N ASP A 45 9.73 -2.55 6.67
CA ASP A 45 11.13 -2.95 6.53
C ASP A 45 11.37 -4.32 7.20
N SER A 46 10.83 -4.49 8.41
CA SER A 46 10.93 -5.75 9.16
C SER A 46 10.13 -6.88 8.52
N VAL A 47 9.00 -6.58 7.87
CA VAL A 47 8.24 -7.58 7.09
C VAL A 47 9.07 -8.03 5.90
N PHE A 48 9.71 -7.10 5.19
CA PHE A 48 10.58 -7.41 4.06
C PHE A 48 11.78 -8.27 4.44
N GLU A 49 12.40 -8.01 5.59
CA GLU A 49 13.53 -8.80 6.08
C GLU A 49 13.15 -10.27 6.27
N LYS A 50 12.01 -10.51 6.93
CA LYS A 50 11.49 -11.85 7.28
C LYS A 50 10.86 -12.61 6.12
N LEU A 51 10.45 -11.91 5.07
CA LEU A 51 9.85 -12.53 3.89
C LEU A 51 10.81 -13.52 3.21
N ASN A 52 10.24 -14.65 2.77
CA ASN A 52 10.92 -15.62 1.93
C ASN A 52 11.54 -14.94 0.69
N LYS A 53 12.79 -15.30 0.34
CA LYS A 53 13.53 -14.68 -0.78
C LYS A 53 12.72 -14.62 -2.09
N LYS A 54 11.97 -15.67 -2.41
CA LYS A 54 11.11 -15.75 -3.61
C LYS A 54 9.98 -14.71 -3.65
N ASN A 55 9.52 -14.25 -2.49
CA ASN A 55 8.42 -13.31 -2.35
C ASN A 55 8.89 -11.85 -2.33
N LYS A 56 10.18 -11.61 -2.06
CA LYS A 56 10.75 -10.26 -1.95
C LYS A 56 10.53 -9.38 -3.19
N PRO A 57 10.71 -9.87 -4.44
CA PRO A 57 10.46 -9.05 -5.63
C PRO A 57 9.01 -8.57 -5.73
N LEU A 58 8.05 -9.45 -5.42
CA LEU A 58 6.63 -9.12 -5.46
C LEU A 58 6.26 -8.13 -4.35
N PHE A 59 6.86 -8.27 -3.16
CA PHE A 59 6.68 -7.29 -2.08
C PHE A 59 7.22 -5.92 -2.44
N ILE A 60 8.43 -5.85 -3.01
CA ILE A 60 9.03 -4.59 -3.48
C ILE A 60 8.09 -3.93 -4.50
N SER A 61 7.54 -4.68 -5.44
CA SER A 61 6.57 -4.18 -6.42
C SER A 61 5.33 -3.59 -5.74
N GLN A 62 4.68 -4.34 -4.83
CA GLN A 62 3.51 -3.86 -4.08
C GLN A 62 3.83 -2.62 -3.23
N TYR A 63 5.00 -2.58 -2.59
CA TYR A 63 5.43 -1.44 -1.77
C TYR A 63 5.66 -0.19 -2.63
N ASN A 64 6.33 -0.35 -3.77
CA ASN A 64 6.61 0.75 -4.68
C ASN A 64 5.32 1.32 -5.30
N THR A 65 4.34 0.46 -5.62
CA THR A 65 2.99 0.90 -6.00
C THR A 65 2.33 1.68 -4.87
N ALA A 66 2.39 1.19 -3.63
CA ALA A 66 1.83 1.93 -2.49
C ALA A 66 2.47 3.32 -2.35
N PHE A 67 3.79 3.39 -2.46
CA PHE A 67 4.55 4.63 -2.38
C PHE A 67 4.13 5.62 -3.48
N LEU A 68 4.11 5.17 -4.74
CA LEU A 68 3.61 5.95 -5.88
C LEU A 68 2.25 6.56 -5.56
N PHE A 69 1.27 5.75 -5.14
CA PHE A 69 -0.08 6.24 -4.90
C PHE A 69 -0.16 7.26 -3.77
N THR A 70 0.58 7.05 -2.67
CA THR A 70 0.61 8.02 -1.56
C THR A 70 1.22 9.36 -1.96
N LYS A 71 2.15 9.37 -2.93
CA LYS A 71 2.78 10.58 -3.45
C LYS A 71 1.94 11.27 -4.51
N THR A 72 1.57 10.54 -5.56
CA THR A 72 0.83 11.09 -6.71
C THR A 72 -0.57 11.57 -6.32
N TYR A 73 -1.24 10.88 -5.40
CA TYR A 73 -2.62 11.19 -4.99
C TYR A 73 -2.71 11.83 -3.61
N ARG A 74 -1.66 12.54 -3.17
CA ARG A 74 -1.59 13.15 -1.83
C ARG A 74 -2.79 14.04 -1.51
N GLU A 75 -3.15 14.96 -2.42
CA GLU A 75 -4.27 15.88 -2.21
C GLU A 75 -5.62 15.16 -2.16
N LEU A 76 -5.78 14.10 -2.96
CA LEU A 76 -6.97 13.27 -2.93
C LEU A 76 -7.10 12.55 -1.57
N SER A 77 -6.01 11.96 -1.06
CA SER A 77 -6.00 11.33 0.26
C SER A 77 -6.32 12.33 1.37
N LYS A 78 -5.81 13.56 1.27
CA LYS A 78 -6.10 14.65 2.22
C LYS A 78 -7.56 15.05 2.20
N LEU A 79 -8.18 15.14 1.02
CA LEU A 79 -9.60 15.45 0.86
C LEU A 79 -10.49 14.40 1.53
N PHE A 80 -10.22 13.11 1.28
CA PHE A 80 -11.06 12.03 1.79
C PHE A 80 -10.80 11.73 3.28
N LEU A 81 -9.55 11.71 3.70
CA LEU A 81 -9.18 11.26 5.05
C LEU A 81 -8.96 12.42 6.05
N GLY A 82 -9.01 13.66 5.60
CA GLY A 82 -8.66 14.85 6.38
C GLY A 82 -7.17 14.94 6.76
N ARG A 83 -6.32 14.07 6.20
CA ARG A 83 -4.88 14.00 6.51
C ARG A 83 -4.08 13.45 5.34
N GLU A 84 -2.79 13.81 5.31
CA GLU A 84 -1.84 13.24 4.36
C GLU A 84 -1.38 11.85 4.82
N ILE A 85 -1.17 10.97 3.85
CA ILE A 85 -0.57 9.65 4.05
C ILE A 85 0.90 9.75 3.70
N ILE A 86 1.78 9.54 4.69
CA ILE A 86 3.22 9.62 4.52
C ILE A 86 3.80 8.21 4.60
N LEU A 87 4.03 7.58 3.45
CA LEU A 87 4.76 6.31 3.34
C LEU A 87 6.23 6.60 3.02
N LYS A 88 7.16 5.97 3.73
CA LYS A 88 8.60 6.13 3.51
C LYS A 88 9.00 5.48 2.17
N ASN A 89 9.96 6.07 1.47
CA ASN A 89 10.62 5.36 0.38
C ASN A 89 11.66 4.38 0.95
N ILE A 90 11.49 3.08 0.68
CA ILE A 90 12.44 2.04 1.11
C ILE A 90 13.30 1.54 -0.06
N PHE A 91 12.70 1.34 -1.24
CA PHE A 91 13.31 0.54 -2.31
C PHE A 91 13.62 1.34 -3.58
N LEU A 92 13.10 2.55 -3.72
CA LEU A 92 13.33 3.38 -4.91
C LEU A 92 14.49 4.36 -4.68
N PRO A 93 15.17 4.82 -5.75
CA PRO A 93 16.13 5.90 -5.65
C PRO A 93 15.53 7.17 -5.03
N HIS A 94 16.36 8.02 -4.43
CA HIS A 94 15.89 9.25 -3.77
C HIS A 94 15.10 10.18 -4.71
N SER A 95 15.42 10.19 -6.01
CA SER A 95 14.68 10.95 -7.03
C SER A 95 13.19 10.58 -7.11
N ALA A 96 12.80 9.37 -6.70
CA ALA A 96 11.41 8.94 -6.67
C ALA A 96 10.57 9.67 -5.61
N GLU A 97 11.18 10.37 -4.65
CA GLU A 97 10.46 11.22 -3.69
C GLU A 97 9.70 12.37 -4.37
N ASN A 98 10.22 12.81 -5.52
CA ASN A 98 9.64 13.89 -6.33
C ASN A 98 8.92 13.38 -7.57
N PHE A 99 9.41 12.29 -8.19
CA PHE A 99 8.90 11.77 -9.46
C PHE A 99 8.72 10.24 -9.41
N PRO A 100 7.83 9.71 -8.56
CA PRO A 100 7.65 8.27 -8.40
C PRO A 100 7.15 7.57 -9.68
N GLU A 101 6.39 8.26 -10.52
CA GLU A 101 5.84 7.77 -11.79
C GLU A 101 6.91 7.39 -12.83
N ASN A 102 8.12 7.94 -12.71
CA ASN A 102 9.26 7.56 -13.55
C ASN A 102 9.79 6.15 -13.24
N PHE A 103 9.45 5.61 -12.07
CA PHE A 103 9.98 4.33 -11.57
C PHE A 103 8.91 3.24 -11.47
N VAL A 104 7.64 3.62 -11.36
CA VAL A 104 6.54 2.69 -11.12
C VAL A 104 5.42 2.95 -12.11
N LYS A 105 5.02 1.91 -12.85
CA LYS A 105 3.86 1.96 -13.74
C LYS A 105 2.63 1.47 -12.98
N HIS A 106 1.50 2.13 -13.16
CA HIS A 106 0.19 1.68 -12.69
C HIS A 106 -0.83 1.71 -13.83
N HIS A 107 -1.95 1.04 -13.62
CA HIS A 107 -3.06 1.03 -14.57
C HIS A 107 -4.22 1.88 -14.06
N ARG A 108 -5.09 2.31 -14.98
CA ARG A 108 -6.34 3.04 -14.62
C ARG A 108 -7.18 2.30 -13.57
N ALA A 109 -7.17 0.97 -13.60
CA ALA A 109 -7.86 0.15 -12.59
C ALA A 109 -7.34 0.38 -11.16
N ASP A 110 -6.04 0.66 -11.01
CA ASP A 110 -5.43 0.91 -9.70
C ASP A 110 -5.84 2.30 -9.16
N GLU A 111 -6.04 3.28 -10.05
CA GLU A 111 -6.59 4.59 -9.67
C GLU A 111 -8.03 4.51 -9.15
N LEU A 112 -8.85 3.67 -9.79
CA LEU A 112 -10.23 3.43 -9.35
C LEU A 112 -10.25 2.73 -7.99
N ARG A 113 -9.42 1.70 -7.81
CA ARG A 113 -9.26 1.02 -6.52
C ARG A 113 -8.77 1.96 -5.42
N TRP A 114 -7.88 2.89 -5.75
CA TRP A 114 -7.41 3.88 -4.77
C TRP A 114 -8.55 4.78 -4.27
N LYS A 115 -9.35 5.30 -5.21
CA LYS A 115 -10.52 6.13 -4.88
C LYS A 115 -11.51 5.37 -4.01
N GLU A 116 -11.85 4.15 -4.40
CA GLU A 116 -12.73 3.28 -3.60
C GLU A 116 -12.14 3.03 -2.21
N ALA A 117 -10.86 2.68 -2.11
CA ALA A 117 -10.21 2.43 -0.83
C ALA A 117 -10.22 3.65 0.09
N LEU A 118 -10.03 4.86 -0.45
CA LEU A 118 -10.13 6.10 0.32
C LEU A 118 -11.56 6.33 0.83
N GLU A 119 -12.57 6.14 -0.02
CA GLU A 119 -13.98 6.29 0.35
C GLU A 119 -14.41 5.28 1.43
N LEU A 120 -13.95 4.02 1.33
CA LEU A 120 -14.20 3.00 2.35
C LEU A 120 -13.48 3.28 3.67
N THR A 121 -12.48 4.16 3.67
CA THR A 121 -11.66 4.49 4.85
C THR A 121 -12.06 5.83 5.49
N SER A 122 -12.56 6.79 4.70
CA SER A 122 -13.03 8.13 5.12
C SER A 122 -14.27 8.08 5.99
#